data_AF-A0A9E0TL68-F1
#
_entry.id   AF-A0A9E0TL68-F1
#
_cell.length_a   1.000
_cell.length_b   1.000
_cell.length_c   1.000
_cell.angle_alpha   90.00
_cell.angle_beta   90.00
_cell.angle_gamma   90.00
#
_symmetry.space_group_name_H-M   'P 1'
#
loop_
_entity.id
_entity.type
_entity.pdbx_description
1 polymer ?
#
loop_
_entity_poly.entity_id
_entity_poly.type
_entity_poly.pdbx_seq_one_letter_code
_entity_poly.pdbx_strand_id
1 'polypeptide(L)'
;MALQKSFILPDGREGNYIRVGPYRHDRNAREASVFLQLFRSEAYAESAPNLPIVPVFAKLRLTGDRFDAWASNEALAAAGKTLIAQFYAAAKVEPLICDLAPAEGQITVLADAVDV
;
A
#
# COMPACT_ATOMS: atom_id res chain seq x y z
N MET A 1 -7.74 7.78 -7.42
CA MET A 1 -6.77 6.78 -7.94
C MET A 1 -6.85 5.56 -7.05
N ALA A 2 -6.63 4.37 -7.59
CA ALA A 2 -6.54 3.10 -6.86
C ALA A 2 -5.51 2.22 -7.56
N LEU A 3 -4.97 1.24 -6.85
CA LEU A 3 -4.04 0.26 -7.37
C LEU A 3 -4.79 -1.05 -7.59
N GLN A 4 -4.85 -1.48 -8.84
CA GLN A 4 -5.42 -2.78 -9.21
C GLN A 4 -4.31 -3.81 -9.18
N LYS A 5 -4.29 -4.60 -8.11
CA LYS A 5 -3.21 -5.54 -7.80
C LYS A 5 -3.81 -6.68 -7.01
N SER A 6 -3.68 -7.90 -7.52
CA SER A 6 -4.22 -9.09 -6.87
C SER A 6 -3.43 -9.41 -5.60
N PHE A 7 -4.13 -9.74 -4.52
CA PHE A 7 -3.53 -10.16 -3.26
C PHE A 7 -4.33 -11.31 -2.65
N ILE A 8 -3.62 -12.17 -1.93
CA ILE A 8 -4.19 -13.25 -1.12
C ILE A 8 -3.67 -13.04 0.31
N LEU A 9 -4.58 -12.94 1.27
CA LEU A 9 -4.27 -12.81 2.68
C LEU A 9 -3.97 -14.20 3.29
N PRO A 10 -3.20 -14.28 4.39
CA PRO A 10 -2.88 -15.57 5.01
C PRO A 10 -4.10 -16.37 5.51
N ASP A 11 -5.26 -15.75 5.67
CA ASP A 11 -6.52 -16.41 6.01
C ASP A 11 -7.33 -16.88 4.78
N GLY A 12 -6.75 -16.78 3.58
CA GLY A 12 -7.35 -17.19 2.31
C GLY A 12 -8.28 -16.17 1.67
N ARG A 13 -8.51 -15.00 2.28
CA ARG A 13 -9.27 -13.92 1.64
C ARG A 13 -8.48 -13.30 0.50
N GLU A 14 -9.14 -13.07 -0.63
CA GLU A 14 -8.54 -12.46 -1.81
C GLU A 14 -9.20 -11.13 -2.17
N GLY A 15 -8.48 -10.33 -2.95
CA GLY A 15 -9.00 -9.13 -3.57
C GLY A 15 -8.03 -8.59 -4.61
N ASN A 16 -8.46 -7.59 -5.36
CA ASN A 16 -7.66 -7.02 -6.45
C ASN A 16 -7.67 -5.49 -6.48
N TYR A 17 -8.15 -4.83 -5.43
CA TYR A 17 -8.32 -3.38 -5.44
C TYR A 17 -7.82 -2.75 -4.14
N ILE A 18 -6.88 -1.81 -4.26
CA ILE A 18 -6.17 -1.21 -3.13
C ILE A 18 -6.32 0.32 -3.18
N ARG A 19 -6.72 0.95 -2.08
CA ARG A 19 -6.77 2.41 -1.92
C ARG A 19 -5.77 2.90 -0.88
N VAL A 20 -5.13 4.03 -1.18
CA VAL A 20 -4.36 4.79 -0.19
C VAL A 20 -5.34 5.37 0.83
N GLY A 21 -5.14 4.99 2.08
CA GLY A 21 -5.83 5.54 3.24
C GLY A 21 -4.99 6.61 3.93
N PRO A 22 -5.14 6.76 5.26
CA PRO A 22 -4.35 7.71 6.04
C PRO A 22 -2.84 7.47 5.88
N TYR A 23 -2.07 8.55 5.86
CA TYR A 23 -0.62 8.50 5.76
C TYR A 23 0.06 9.51 6.68
N ARG A 24 1.31 9.23 7.04
CA ARG A 24 2.24 10.14 7.70
C ARG A 24 3.38 10.45 6.74
N HIS A 25 3.78 11.72 6.71
CA HIS A 25 4.92 12.17 5.93
C HIS A 25 5.79 13.07 6.80
N ASP A 26 7.00 12.60 7.13
CA ASP A 26 7.96 13.27 7.99
C ASP A 26 9.28 13.46 7.26
N ARG A 27 9.50 14.67 6.75
CA ARG A 27 10.68 15.00 5.95
C ARG A 27 11.95 15.11 6.78
N ASN A 28 11.83 15.51 8.04
CA ASN A 28 12.99 15.68 8.92
C ASN A 28 13.55 14.33 9.33
N ALA A 29 12.67 13.37 9.61
CA ALA A 29 13.05 11.99 9.92
C ALA A 29 13.33 11.14 8.67
N ARG A 30 13.06 11.65 7.45
CA ARG A 30 13.10 10.89 6.19
C ARG A 30 12.25 9.62 6.28
N GLU A 31 11.02 9.79 6.75
CA GLU A 31 10.04 8.70 6.90
C GLU A 31 8.70 9.07 6.26
N ALA A 32 8.13 8.14 5.51
CA ALA A 32 6.75 8.20 5.05
C ALA A 32 6.09 6.83 5.26
N SER A 33 4.87 6.83 5.79
CA SER A 33 4.09 5.61 5.97
C SER A 33 2.66 5.83 5.52
N VAL A 34 2.07 4.83 4.89
CA VAL A 34 0.70 4.90 4.38
C VAL A 34 -0.02 3.59 4.64
N PHE A 35 -1.25 3.72 5.12
CA PHE A 35 -2.18 2.60 5.18
C PHE A 35 -2.80 2.37 3.81
N LEU A 36 -2.83 1.11 3.40
CA LEU A 36 -3.43 0.65 2.17
C LEU A 36 -4.67 -0.18 2.53
N GLN A 37 -5.82 0.37 2.15
CA GLN A 37 -7.12 -0.27 2.31
C GLN A 37 -7.30 -1.31 1.21
N LEU A 38 -7.59 -2.55 1.62
CA LEU A 38 -7.72 -3.69 0.74
C LEU A 38 -9.22 -3.95 0.46
N PHE A 39 -9.59 -4.05 -0.81
CA PHE A 39 -10.95 -4.34 -1.24
C PHE A 39 -10.98 -5.58 -2.14
N ARG A 40 -12.09 -6.33 -2.07
CA ARG A 40 -12.30 -7.51 -2.91
C ARG A 40 -12.31 -7.17 -4.39
N SER A 41 -12.92 -6.04 -4.74
CA SER A 41 -13.02 -5.52 -6.10
C SER A 41 -13.28 -4.02 -6.11
N GLU A 42 -13.14 -3.39 -7.27
CA GLU A 42 -13.51 -1.98 -7.48
C GLU A 42 -14.99 -1.73 -7.16
N ALA A 43 -15.89 -2.55 -7.71
CA ALA A 43 -17.33 -2.43 -7.46
C ALA A 43 -17.69 -2.54 -5.97
N TYR A 44 -16.97 -3.38 -5.23
CA TYR A 44 -17.12 -3.46 -3.77
C TYR A 44 -16.64 -2.19 -3.08
N ALA A 45 -15.48 -1.65 -3.50
CA ALA A 45 -14.94 -0.40 -2.97
C ALA A 45 -15.81 0.83 -3.27
N GLU A 46 -16.60 0.81 -4.35
CA GLU A 46 -17.55 1.86 -4.69
C GLU A 46 -18.85 1.76 -3.88
N SER A 47 -19.38 0.54 -3.73
CA SER A 47 -20.61 0.30 -2.97
C SER A 47 -20.42 0.41 -1.45
N ALA A 48 -19.22 0.11 -0.95
CA ALA A 48 -18.89 0.11 0.47
C ALA A 48 -17.51 0.73 0.76
N PRO A 49 -17.30 2.03 0.46
CA PRO A 49 -15.97 2.67 0.50
C PRO A 49 -15.33 2.71 1.89
N ASN A 50 -16.13 2.64 2.95
CA ASN A 50 -15.65 2.64 4.33
C ASN A 50 -15.52 1.23 4.94
N LEU A 51 -15.80 0.18 4.16
CA LEU A 51 -15.70 -1.21 4.56
C LEU A 51 -14.67 -1.94 3.69
N PRO A 52 -13.36 -1.65 3.84
CA PRO A 52 -12.33 -2.52 3.29
C PRO A 52 -12.43 -3.91 3.92
N ILE A 53 -11.58 -4.86 3.52
CA ILE A 53 -11.49 -6.20 4.14
C ILE A 53 -11.03 -6.02 5.61
N VAL A 54 -11.98 -5.77 6.51
CA VAL A 54 -11.77 -5.55 7.94
C VAL A 54 -11.32 -6.86 8.60
N PRO A 55 -10.36 -6.86 9.53
CA PRO A 55 -9.59 -5.74 10.09
C PRO A 55 -8.21 -5.56 9.43
N VAL A 56 -8.04 -5.98 8.18
CA VAL A 56 -6.71 -6.12 7.56
C VAL A 56 -6.34 -4.88 6.77
N PHE A 57 -5.24 -4.25 7.16
CA PHE A 57 -4.61 -3.16 6.42
C PHE A 57 -3.22 -3.60 5.99
N ALA A 58 -2.88 -3.27 4.74
CA ALA A 58 -1.49 -3.26 4.33
C ALA A 58 -0.87 -1.90 4.69
N LYS A 59 0.42 -1.88 4.97
CA LYS A 59 1.22 -0.71 5.30
C LYS A 59 2.41 -0.67 4.37
N LEU A 60 2.60 0.48 3.73
CA LEU A 60 3.85 0.79 3.06
C LEU A 60 4.66 1.70 3.99
N ARG A 61 5.92 1.34 4.24
CA ARG A 61 6.87 2.15 5.02
C ARG A 61 8.08 2.48 4.16
N LEU A 62 8.31 3.77 3.95
CA LEU A 62 9.42 4.33 3.19
C LEU A 62 10.32 5.08 4.19
N THR A 63 11.55 4.60 4.36
CA THR A 63 12.52 5.19 5.30
C THR A 63 13.88 5.31 4.62
N GLY A 64 14.65 6.35 4.97
CA GLY A 64 16.00 6.54 4.43
C GLY A 64 16.00 6.63 2.90
N ASP A 65 16.75 5.77 2.23
CA ASP A 65 16.92 5.85 0.78
C ASP A 65 15.61 5.62 0.00
N ARG A 66 14.69 4.80 0.53
CA ARG A 66 13.35 4.62 -0.06
C ARG A 66 12.50 5.87 0.08
N PHE A 67 12.66 6.61 1.17
CA PHE A 67 12.00 7.89 1.31
C PHE A 67 12.53 8.87 0.26
N ASP A 68 13.85 8.93 0.08
CA ASP A 68 14.46 9.84 -0.88
C ASP A 68 14.04 9.53 -2.31
N ALA A 69 13.94 8.25 -2.67
CA ALA A 69 13.54 7.80 -4.01
C ALA A 69 12.06 8.10 -4.34
N TRP A 70 11.17 8.09 -3.35
CA TRP A 70 9.72 8.09 -3.60
C TRP A 70 8.98 9.32 -3.06
N ALA A 71 9.38 9.83 -1.90
CA ALA A 71 8.61 10.80 -1.12
C ALA A 71 9.32 12.14 -0.88
N SER A 72 10.62 12.24 -1.18
CA SER A 72 11.34 13.52 -1.11
C SER A 72 10.77 14.56 -2.08
N ASN A 73 10.94 15.85 -1.78
CA ASN A 73 10.48 16.92 -2.68
C ASN A 73 11.10 16.80 -4.08
N GLU A 74 12.35 16.37 -4.15
CA GLU A 74 13.05 16.15 -5.41
C GLU A 74 12.41 15.00 -6.19
N ALA A 75 12.12 13.86 -5.55
CA ALA A 75 11.41 12.75 -6.17
C ALA A 75 9.99 13.12 -6.62
N LEU A 76 9.26 13.90 -5.81
CA LEU A 76 7.93 14.39 -6.17
C LEU A 76 7.98 15.33 -7.38
N ALA A 77 8.95 16.26 -7.41
CA ALA A 77 9.14 17.21 -8.50
C ALA A 77 9.58 16.52 -9.79
N ALA A 78 10.56 15.61 -9.71
CA ALA A 78 11.06 14.84 -10.85
C ALA A 78 9.97 13.96 -11.48
N ALA A 79 9.11 13.35 -10.66
CA ALA A 79 8.00 12.53 -11.15
C ALA A 79 6.80 13.36 -11.65
N GLY A 80 6.71 14.65 -11.30
CA GLY A 80 5.55 15.49 -11.59
C GLY A 80 4.24 14.97 -10.96
N LYS A 81 4.35 14.25 -9.84
CA LYS A 81 3.24 13.51 -9.20
C LYS A 81 2.96 14.00 -7.80
N THR A 82 1.71 13.87 -7.36
CA THR A 82 1.35 14.08 -5.95
C THR A 82 1.95 12.97 -5.09
N LEU A 83 2.12 13.23 -3.80
CA LEU A 83 2.59 12.22 -2.83
C LEU A 83 1.72 10.96 -2.83
N ILE A 84 0.40 11.11 -2.95
CA ILE A 84 -0.54 9.98 -3.04
C ILE A 84 -0.28 9.14 -4.29
N ALA A 85 -0.08 9.78 -5.45
CA ALA A 85 0.27 9.06 -6.68
C ALA A 85 1.63 8.35 -6.56
N GLN A 86 2.58 8.93 -5.83
CA GLN A 86 3.86 8.27 -5.53
C GLN A 86 3.71 7.11 -4.56
N PHE A 87 2.80 7.16 -3.58
CA PHE A 87 2.51 5.97 -2.76
C PHE A 87 1.94 4.82 -3.57
N TYR A 88 1.09 5.09 -4.57
CA TYR A 88 0.64 4.04 -5.48
C TYR A 88 1.78 3.46 -6.33
N ALA A 89 2.70 4.31 -6.81
CA ALA A 89 3.87 3.86 -7.55
C ALA A 89 4.82 3.03 -6.67
N ALA A 90 5.11 3.49 -5.45
CA ALA A 90 5.93 2.78 -4.50
C ALA A 90 5.29 1.45 -4.08
N ALA A 91 3.97 1.41 -3.83
CA ALA A 91 3.26 0.17 -3.46
C ALA A 91 3.25 -0.92 -4.55
N LYS A 92 3.60 -0.58 -5.80
CA LYS A 92 3.80 -1.57 -6.86
C LYS A 92 5.09 -2.37 -6.67
N VAL A 93 6.16 -1.71 -6.22
CA VAL A 93 7.53 -2.26 -6.22
C VAL A 93 8.10 -2.51 -4.83
N GLU A 94 7.66 -1.76 -3.82
CA GLU A 94 8.10 -1.90 -2.44
C GLU A 94 7.28 -2.96 -1.70
N PRO A 95 7.89 -3.68 -0.73
CA PRO A 95 7.19 -4.67 0.06
C PRO A 95 6.12 -4.00 0.93
N LEU A 96 4.90 -4.54 0.85
CA LEU A 96 3.79 -4.13 1.72
C LEU A 96 3.71 -5.06 2.93
N ILE A 97 3.59 -4.47 4.11
CA ILE A 97 3.48 -5.18 5.38
C ILE A 97 2.00 -5.28 5.74
N CYS A 98 1.49 -6.48 5.97
CA CYS A 98 0.10 -6.65 6.41
C CYS A 98 0.07 -7.08 7.89
N ASP A 99 -0.83 -6.48 8.67
CA ASP A 99 -0.94 -6.70 10.13
C ASP A 99 -1.55 -8.06 10.51
N LEU A 100 -1.91 -8.90 9.53
CA LEU A 100 -2.38 -10.26 9.82
C LEU A 100 -1.20 -11.11 10.33
N ALA A 101 -1.35 -11.68 11.52
CA ALA A 101 -0.40 -12.67 12.02
C ALA A 101 -0.29 -13.79 10.98
N PRO A 102 0.90 -14.12 10.50
CA PRO A 102 1.03 -15.24 9.59
C PRO A 102 0.64 -16.52 10.31
N ALA A 103 0.05 -17.48 9.59
CA ALA A 103 0.05 -18.86 10.06
C ALA A 103 1.52 -19.29 10.29
N GLU A 104 1.79 -20.19 11.25
CA GLU A 104 3.16 -20.66 11.56
C GLU A 104 3.94 -20.94 10.26
N GLY A 105 5.04 -20.21 10.06
CA GLY A 105 5.94 -20.40 8.91
C GLY A 105 5.66 -19.56 7.66
N GLN A 106 4.68 -18.65 7.66
CA GLN A 106 4.45 -17.72 6.55
C GLN A 106 4.95 -16.30 6.86
N ILE A 107 5.33 -15.54 5.83
CA ILE A 107 5.71 -14.14 5.95
C ILE A 107 4.54 -13.32 5.38
N THR A 108 3.96 -12.40 6.17
CA THR A 108 2.89 -11.48 5.75
C THR A 108 3.41 -10.30 4.91
N VAL A 109 4.36 -10.57 4.01
CA VAL A 109 4.86 -9.58 3.05
C VAL A 109 4.16 -9.87 1.74
N LEU A 110 3.35 -8.92 1.25
CA LEU A 110 2.78 -8.98 -0.09
C LEU A 110 3.92 -8.64 -1.09
N ALA A 111 4.89 -9.54 -1.22
CA ALA A 111 6.05 -9.37 -2.10
C ALA A 111 5.66 -9.55 -3.58
N ASP A 112 4.66 -10.41 -3.85
CA ASP A 112 4.32 -10.88 -5.20
C ASP A 112 2.93 -10.45 -5.65
N ALA A 113 2.50 -9.26 -5.27
CA ALA A 113 1.26 -8.76 -5.83
C ALA A 113 1.54 -8.43 -7.32
N VAL A 114 0.92 -9.19 -8.23
CA VAL A 114 1.18 -9.09 -9.68
C VAL A 114 0.43 -7.86 -10.21
N ASP A 115 1.13 -7.00 -10.95
CA ASP A 115 0.49 -5.96 -11.76
C ASP A 115 -0.31 -6.68 -12.87
N VAL A 116 -1.64 -6.53 -12.86
CA VAL A 116 -2.53 -7.03 -13.95
C VAL A 116 -2.77 -5.91 -14.94
#